data_AF-A0A3N5Y9S9-F1
#
_entry.id   AF-A0A3N5Y9S9-F1
#
_cell.length_a   1.000
_cell.length_b   1.000
_cell.length_c   1.000
_cell.angle_alpha   90.00
_cell.angle_beta   90.00
_cell.angle_gamma   90.00
#
_symmetry.space_group_name_H-M   'P 1'
#
loop_
_entity.id
_entity.type
_entity.pdbx_description
1 polymer ?
#
loop_
_entity_poly.entity_id
_entity_poly.type
_entity_poly.pdbx_seq_one_letter_code
_entity_poly.pdbx_strand_id
1 'polypeptide(L)'
;MTLASKLKAIVESTLFQNTIIGLILFNAVTLGLETTALGKQHMATLHIVDVVILCVFTIELILKLIVYRKSFFSGGWNWFDFIIVTISWMPTSGALSVLRAFRILRVLRLFSVVPQMRRVIGALGHSLPGMASVVGVLGIIFYVSAVLVTKLFGTHSDPNMQEWFGSIGSSAYTLFQVMTLESWSMGIVRPTMEIFPWSWVFFVPFIIITSFAVLNLFIGIIVDAMQIMHEEEDKAKPAHATQEDIHMLQRQIEHLTTLVEQQKNKAS
;
A
#
# COMPACT_ATOMS: atom_id res chain seq x y z
N MET A 1 -5.75 21.46 32.74
CA MET A 1 -5.42 20.95 31.39
C MET A 1 -4.11 21.58 30.93
N THR A 2 -3.11 20.77 30.63
CA THR A 2 -1.82 21.26 30.11
C THR A 2 -1.99 21.76 28.67
N LEU A 3 -1.13 22.66 28.20
CA LEU A 3 -1.17 23.18 26.82
C LEU A 3 -1.15 22.03 25.79
N ALA A 4 -0.36 20.99 26.06
CA ALA A 4 -0.28 19.79 25.24
C ALA A 4 -1.61 19.02 25.14
N SER A 5 -2.40 18.94 26.22
CA SER A 5 -3.69 18.25 26.19
C SER A 5 -4.74 19.02 25.37
N LYS A 6 -4.69 20.36 25.40
CA LYS A 6 -5.55 21.21 24.57
C LYS A 6 -5.18 21.08 23.08
N LEU A 7 -3.89 21.11 22.76
CA LEU A 7 -3.38 20.93 21.40
C LEU A 7 -3.76 19.54 20.84
N LYS A 8 -3.62 18.48 21.66
CA LYS A 8 -4.04 17.13 21.28
C LYS A 8 -5.53 17.08 20.91
N ALA A 9 -6.39 17.69 21.74
CA ALA A 9 -7.83 17.73 21.47
C ALA A 9 -8.18 18.46 20.16
N ILE A 10 -7.41 19.50 19.78
CA ILE A 10 -7.59 20.20 18.51
C ILE A 10 -7.17 19.31 17.33
N VAL A 11 -5.97 18.72 17.40
CA VAL A 11 -5.41 17.89 16.32
C VAL A 11 -6.23 16.62 16.08
N GLU A 12 -6.80 16.04 17.13
CA GLU A 12 -7.65 14.84 17.05
C GLU A 12 -9.13 15.18 16.78
N SER A 13 -9.49 16.46 16.69
CA SER A 13 -10.89 16.84 16.41
C SER A 13 -11.31 16.46 14.99
N THR A 14 -12.54 15.99 14.85
CA THR A 14 -13.14 15.62 13.56
C THR A 14 -13.24 16.81 12.62
N LEU A 15 -13.51 18.01 13.13
CA LEU A 15 -13.53 19.25 12.36
C LEU A 15 -12.15 19.54 11.75
N PHE A 16 -11.08 19.43 12.54
CA PHE A 16 -9.73 19.65 12.06
C PHE A 16 -9.35 18.62 10.98
N GLN A 17 -9.62 17.34 11.23
CA GLN A 17 -9.37 16.28 10.24
C GLN A 17 -10.16 16.51 8.94
N ASN A 18 -11.45 16.81 9.02
CA ASN A 18 -12.28 17.07 7.85
C ASN A 18 -11.82 18.31 7.08
N THR A 19 -11.33 19.34 7.77
CA THR A 19 -10.75 20.53 7.15
C THR A 19 -9.49 20.17 6.36
N ILE A 20 -8.59 19.37 6.94
CA ILE A 20 -7.37 18.90 6.26
C ILE A 20 -7.74 18.04 5.04
N ILE A 21 -8.71 17.13 5.16
CA ILE A 21 -9.20 16.33 4.02
C ILE A 21 -9.74 17.24 2.91
N GLY A 22 -10.58 18.21 3.27
CA GLY A 22 -11.13 19.19 2.32
C GLY A 22 -10.04 19.96 1.58
N LEU A 23 -8.99 20.39 2.28
CA LEU A 23 -7.83 21.06 1.69
C LEU A 23 -7.02 20.14 0.77
N ILE A 24 -6.85 18.86 1.11
CA ILE A 24 -6.19 17.88 0.25
C ILE A 24 -6.98 17.70 -1.06
N LEU A 25 -8.29 17.55 -0.97
CA LEU A 25 -9.16 17.38 -2.14
C LEU A 25 -9.16 18.65 -3.00
N PHE A 26 -9.26 19.82 -2.39
CA PHE A 26 -9.17 21.09 -3.09
C PHE A 26 -7.82 21.26 -3.79
N ASN A 27 -6.72 20.92 -3.13
CA ASN A 27 -5.39 20.98 -3.73
C ASN A 27 -5.23 20.00 -4.90
N ALA A 28 -5.82 18.80 -4.81
CA ALA A 28 -5.83 17.85 -5.92
C ALA A 28 -6.57 18.42 -7.15
N VAL A 29 -7.70 19.10 -6.95
CA VAL A 29 -8.44 19.79 -8.03
C VAL A 29 -7.58 20.91 -8.63
N THR A 30 -6.95 21.75 -7.80
CA THR A 30 -6.09 22.83 -8.31
C THR A 30 -4.92 22.29 -9.15
N LEU A 31 -4.34 21.16 -8.73
CA LEU A 31 -3.25 20.49 -9.45
C LEU A 31 -3.71 19.95 -10.80
N GLY A 32 -4.92 19.39 -10.87
CA GLY A 32 -5.54 19.00 -12.14
C GLY A 32 -5.77 20.20 -13.05
N LEU A 33 -6.22 21.34 -12.51
CA LEU A 33 -6.40 22.57 -13.27
C LEU A 33 -5.10 23.08 -13.88
N GLU A 34 -3.95 22.92 -13.22
CA GLU A 34 -2.63 23.32 -13.76
C GLU A 34 -2.31 22.66 -15.11
N THR A 35 -2.87 21.48 -15.38
CA THR A 35 -2.68 20.75 -16.65
C THR A 35 -3.47 21.35 -17.81
N THR A 36 -4.49 22.17 -17.52
CA THR A 36 -5.39 22.76 -18.51
C THR A 36 -4.89 24.11 -19.02
N ALA A 37 -5.39 24.55 -20.18
CA ALA A 37 -5.07 25.88 -20.72
C ALA A 37 -5.50 27.03 -19.78
N LEU A 38 -6.64 26.89 -19.10
CA LEU A 38 -7.13 27.86 -18.11
C LEU A 38 -6.22 27.96 -16.89
N GLY A 39 -5.69 26.82 -16.42
CA GLY A 39 -4.71 26.79 -15.34
C GLY A 39 -3.42 27.49 -15.76
N LYS A 40 -2.92 27.23 -16.98
CA LYS A 40 -1.73 27.90 -17.51
C LYS A 40 -1.86 29.42 -17.55
N GLN A 41 -3.06 29.95 -17.76
CA GLN A 41 -3.34 31.40 -17.70
C GLN A 41 -3.34 31.95 -16.26
N HIS A 42 -3.72 31.14 -15.27
CA HIS A 42 -3.85 31.54 -13.87
C HIS A 42 -2.76 30.92 -12.97
N MET A 43 -1.58 30.62 -13.53
CA MET A 43 -0.48 29.94 -12.82
C MET A 43 -0.04 30.65 -11.55
N ALA A 44 0.00 31.98 -11.55
CA ALA A 44 0.38 32.75 -10.37
C ALA A 44 -0.60 32.52 -9.20
N THR A 45 -1.90 32.54 -9.49
CA THR A 45 -2.96 32.32 -8.48
C THR A 45 -2.92 30.88 -7.96
N LEU A 46 -2.80 29.89 -8.85
CA LEU A 46 -2.72 28.47 -8.47
C LEU A 46 -1.46 28.20 -7.62
N HIS A 47 -0.32 28.81 -7.95
CA HIS A 47 0.90 28.71 -7.15
C HIS A 47 0.73 29.31 -5.74
N ILE A 48 0.06 30.46 -5.61
CA ILE A 48 -0.21 31.07 -4.30
C ILE A 48 -1.09 30.12 -3.47
N VAL A 49 -2.13 29.56 -4.07
CA VAL A 49 -3.01 28.58 -3.42
C VAL A 49 -2.21 27.35 -2.96
N ASP A 50 -1.34 26.81 -3.81
CA ASP A 50 -0.50 25.65 -3.48
C ASP A 50 0.42 25.92 -2.28
N VAL A 51 1.07 27.09 -2.25
CA VAL A 51 1.95 27.50 -1.14
C VAL A 51 1.16 27.70 0.15
N VAL A 52 -0.03 28.32 0.09
CA VAL A 52 -0.88 28.50 1.29
C VAL A 52 -1.29 27.14 1.86
N ILE A 53 -1.72 26.20 1.02
CA ILE A 53 -2.10 24.85 1.46
C ILE A 53 -0.89 24.11 2.03
N LEU A 54 0.28 24.21 1.40
CA LEU A 54 1.53 23.63 1.91
C LEU A 54 1.91 24.21 3.28
N CYS A 55 1.74 25.50 3.50
CA CYS A 55 1.96 26.14 4.80
C CYS A 55 1.02 25.57 5.86
N VAL A 56 -0.28 25.43 5.57
CA VAL A 56 -1.27 24.83 6.49
C VAL A 56 -0.87 23.39 6.86
N PHE A 57 -0.48 22.60 5.86
CA PHE A 57 0.02 21.24 6.04
C PHE A 57 1.29 21.15 6.88
N THR A 58 2.19 22.12 6.73
CA THR A 58 3.41 22.20 7.52
C THR A 58 3.09 22.54 8.97
N ILE A 59 2.16 23.47 9.21
CA ILE A 59 1.68 23.82 10.56
C ILE A 59 1.01 22.61 11.22
N GLU A 60 0.15 21.90 10.51
CA GLU A 60 -0.50 20.68 10.98
C GLU A 60 0.52 19.59 11.39
N LEU A 61 1.55 19.39 10.57
CA LEU A 61 2.65 18.47 10.88
C LEU A 61 3.45 18.89 12.12
N ILE A 62 3.75 20.19 12.27
CA ILE A 62 4.44 20.74 13.45
C ILE A 62 3.59 20.54 14.71
N LEU A 63 2.28 20.79 14.63
CA LEU A 63 1.36 20.56 15.73
C LEU A 63 1.36 19.07 16.16
N LYS A 64 1.28 18.14 15.20
CA LYS A 64 1.43 16.69 15.47
C LYS A 64 2.77 16.37 16.12
N LEU A 65 3.87 16.96 15.64
CA LEU A 65 5.20 16.73 16.19
C LEU A 65 5.31 17.22 17.66
N ILE A 66 4.74 18.38 17.98
CA ILE A 66 4.72 18.94 19.34
C ILE A 66 3.87 18.07 20.28
N VAL A 67 2.71 17.58 19.81
CA VAL A 67 1.79 16.76 20.60
C VAL A 67 2.35 15.36 20.86
N TYR A 68 2.80 14.67 19.81
CA TYR A 68 3.23 13.26 19.91
C TYR A 68 4.72 13.09 20.23
N ARG A 69 5.56 14.11 20.04
CA ARG A 69 7.00 14.13 20.36
C ARG A 69 7.71 12.88 19.84
N LYS A 70 8.28 12.04 20.71
CA LYS A 70 8.94 10.78 20.31
C LYS A 70 7.98 9.76 19.70
N SER A 71 6.72 9.74 20.12
CA SER A 71 5.67 8.88 19.56
C SER A 71 5.26 9.30 18.14
N PHE A 72 5.66 10.47 17.68
CA PHE A 72 5.44 10.87 16.29
C PHE A 72 6.17 9.91 15.34
N PHE A 73 7.42 9.59 15.63
CA PHE A 73 8.30 8.80 14.78
C PHE A 73 8.04 7.28 14.83
N SER A 74 7.24 6.80 15.80
CA SER A 74 6.82 5.40 15.85
C SER A 74 5.61 5.10 14.95
N GLY A 75 4.92 6.13 14.44
CA GLY A 75 3.77 5.96 13.55
C GLY A 75 4.16 6.03 12.07
N GLY A 76 3.99 4.95 11.32
CA GLY A 76 4.32 4.90 9.89
C GLY A 76 3.66 6.00 9.06
N TRP A 77 2.40 6.35 9.36
CA TRP A 77 1.66 7.42 8.69
C TRP A 77 2.18 8.83 8.97
N ASN A 78 2.70 9.07 10.18
CA ASN A 78 3.30 10.35 10.54
C ASN A 78 4.64 10.53 9.82
N TRP A 79 5.42 9.45 9.69
CA TRP A 79 6.66 9.45 8.91
C TRP A 79 6.37 9.71 7.43
N PHE A 80 5.34 9.07 6.87
CA PHE A 80 4.87 9.33 5.51
C PHE A 80 4.51 10.81 5.29
N ASP A 81 3.68 11.39 6.15
CA ASP A 81 3.33 12.82 6.07
C ASP A 81 4.58 13.71 6.13
N PHE A 82 5.54 13.37 7.00
CA PHE A 82 6.79 14.11 7.14
C PHE A 82 7.63 14.10 5.85
N ILE A 83 7.80 12.94 5.19
CA ILE A 83 8.49 12.86 3.90
C ILE A 83 7.82 13.78 2.89
N ILE A 84 6.50 13.65 2.75
CA ILE A 84 5.74 14.32 1.70
C ILE A 84 5.82 15.84 1.85
N VAL A 85 5.68 16.36 3.07
CA VAL A 85 5.84 17.79 3.35
C VAL A 85 7.27 18.23 3.08
N THR A 86 8.28 17.44 3.47
CA THR A 86 9.70 17.75 3.23
C THR A 86 10.03 17.83 1.73
N ILE A 87 9.60 16.85 0.94
CA ILE A 87 9.78 16.86 -0.53
C ILE A 87 9.07 18.06 -1.16
N SER A 88 7.90 18.44 -0.64
CA SER A 88 7.12 19.57 -1.17
C SER A 88 7.82 20.91 -0.99
N TRP A 89 8.63 21.08 0.06
CA TRP A 89 9.46 22.27 0.30
C TRP A 89 10.78 22.28 -0.47
N MET A 90 11.20 21.13 -1.03
CA MET A 90 12.51 21.02 -1.66
C MET A 90 12.61 21.95 -2.89
N PRO A 91 13.68 22.78 -3.01
CA PRO A 91 13.87 23.64 -4.16
C PRO A 91 14.08 22.80 -5.42
N THR A 92 13.37 23.14 -6.50
CA THR A 92 13.34 22.36 -7.75
C THR A 92 14.09 23.11 -8.85
N SER A 93 15.41 23.20 -8.71
CA SER A 93 16.32 23.79 -9.70
C SER A 93 17.33 22.78 -10.23
N GLY A 94 17.70 22.89 -11.52
CA GLY A 94 18.73 22.05 -12.13
C GLY A 94 18.35 20.56 -12.23
N ALA A 95 19.29 19.67 -11.90
CA ALA A 95 19.13 18.21 -11.98
C ALA A 95 17.98 17.63 -11.12
N LEU A 96 17.43 18.42 -10.20
CA LEU A 96 16.33 18.05 -9.31
C LEU A 96 14.96 18.55 -9.83
N SER A 97 14.87 18.92 -11.11
CA SER A 97 13.61 19.34 -11.74
C SER A 97 12.51 18.27 -11.64
N VAL A 98 12.89 16.99 -11.65
CA VAL A 98 11.96 15.85 -11.45
C VAL A 98 11.26 15.91 -10.10
N LEU A 99 11.89 16.49 -9.06
CA LEU A 99 11.26 16.64 -7.75
C LEU A 99 10.04 17.55 -7.77
N ARG A 100 9.91 18.40 -8.80
CA ARG A 100 8.69 19.18 -9.04
C ARG A 100 7.49 18.27 -9.29
N ALA A 101 7.67 17.16 -10.01
CA ALA A 101 6.61 16.20 -10.25
C ALA A 101 6.19 15.48 -8.96
N PHE A 102 7.12 15.24 -8.03
CA PHE A 102 6.80 14.62 -6.74
C PHE A 102 5.91 15.49 -5.84
N ARG A 103 5.73 16.78 -6.16
CA ARG A 103 4.71 17.62 -5.50
C ARG A 103 3.31 17.01 -5.64
N ILE A 104 3.03 16.27 -6.71
CA ILE A 104 1.76 15.56 -6.92
C ILE A 104 1.53 14.50 -5.85
N LEU A 105 2.60 13.92 -5.28
CA LEU A 105 2.50 12.92 -4.22
C LEU A 105 1.84 13.48 -2.95
N ARG A 106 1.76 14.80 -2.77
CA ARG A 106 1.04 15.39 -1.63
C ARG A 106 -0.44 15.02 -1.57
N VAL A 107 -1.04 14.68 -2.72
CA VAL A 107 -2.42 14.17 -2.77
C VAL A 107 -2.53 12.80 -2.09
N LEU A 108 -1.45 12.01 -2.08
CA LEU A 108 -1.39 10.72 -1.40
C LEU A 108 -1.50 10.83 0.12
N ARG A 109 -1.39 12.04 0.70
CA ARG A 109 -1.75 12.28 2.11
C ARG A 109 -3.21 11.95 2.41
N LEU A 110 -4.07 11.87 1.39
CA LEU A 110 -5.42 11.34 1.59
C LEU A 110 -5.38 9.93 2.20
N PHE A 111 -4.39 9.11 1.84
CA PHE A 111 -4.18 7.78 2.41
C PHE A 111 -3.81 7.84 3.89
N SER A 112 -3.00 8.83 4.28
CA SER A 112 -2.62 9.03 5.67
C SER A 112 -3.70 9.74 6.48
N VAL A 113 -4.65 10.49 5.92
CA VAL A 113 -5.67 11.19 6.74
C VAL A 113 -6.99 10.42 6.82
N VAL A 114 -7.36 9.68 5.76
CA VAL A 114 -8.62 8.93 5.70
C VAL A 114 -8.48 7.56 6.38
N PRO A 115 -9.17 7.29 7.51
CA PRO A 115 -9.01 6.04 8.25
C PRO A 115 -9.33 4.78 7.44
N GLN A 116 -10.30 4.86 6.52
CA GLN A 116 -10.66 3.75 5.64
C GLN A 116 -9.50 3.39 4.70
N MET A 117 -8.82 4.38 4.11
CA MET A 117 -7.66 4.16 3.26
C MET A 117 -6.49 3.56 4.04
N ARG A 118 -6.25 4.05 5.27
CA ARG A 118 -5.26 3.46 6.17
C ARG A 118 -5.53 1.98 6.43
N ARG A 119 -6.79 1.60 6.64
CA ARG A 119 -7.19 0.19 6.85
C ARG A 119 -6.93 -0.65 5.61
N VAL A 120 -7.32 -0.18 4.43
CA VAL A 120 -7.11 -0.91 3.17
C VAL A 120 -5.61 -1.13 2.92
N ILE A 121 -4.81 -0.08 3.01
CA ILE A 121 -3.35 -0.17 2.79
C ILE A 121 -2.68 -0.99 3.91
N GLY A 122 -3.15 -0.85 5.15
CA GLY A 122 -2.69 -1.66 6.28
C GLY A 122 -2.95 -3.14 6.06
N ALA A 123 -4.15 -3.51 5.61
CA ALA A 123 -4.50 -4.89 5.29
C ALA A 123 -3.61 -5.46 4.18
N LEU A 124 -3.40 -4.71 3.09
CA LEU A 124 -2.45 -5.10 2.04
C LEU A 124 -1.02 -5.28 2.59
N GLY A 125 -0.59 -4.38 3.48
CA GLY A 125 0.70 -4.45 4.14
C GLY A 125 0.86 -5.65 5.07
N HIS A 126 -0.20 -6.09 5.74
CA HIS A 126 -0.17 -7.25 6.64
C HIS A 126 -0.03 -8.58 5.90
N SER A 127 -0.49 -8.67 4.65
CA SER A 127 -0.30 -9.88 3.82
C SER A 127 1.09 -9.97 3.18
N LEU A 128 1.86 -8.87 3.08
CA LEU A 128 3.20 -8.88 2.47
C LEU A 128 4.23 -9.77 3.21
N PRO A 129 4.34 -9.74 4.56
CA PRO A 129 5.30 -10.57 5.29
C PRO A 129 5.14 -12.07 5.05
N GLY A 130 3.90 -12.57 4.94
CA GLY A 130 3.63 -14.00 4.66
C GLY A 130 4.20 -14.47 3.31
N MET A 131 4.55 -13.52 2.45
CA MET A 131 4.94 -13.75 1.06
C MET A 131 6.33 -13.22 0.74
N ALA A 132 7.00 -12.61 1.71
CA ALA A 132 8.33 -12.05 1.53
C ALA A 132 9.33 -13.09 1.02
N SER A 133 9.16 -14.36 1.39
CA SER A 133 9.93 -15.49 0.88
C SER A 133 9.76 -15.69 -0.63
N VAL A 134 8.53 -15.71 -1.13
CA VAL A 134 8.21 -15.86 -2.55
C VAL A 134 8.70 -14.66 -3.35
N VAL A 135 8.45 -13.44 -2.85
CA VAL A 135 8.94 -12.20 -3.48
C VAL A 135 10.47 -12.18 -3.53
N GLY A 136 11.14 -12.62 -2.46
CA GLY A 136 12.60 -12.73 -2.42
C GLY A 136 13.16 -13.72 -3.44
N VAL A 137 12.57 -14.92 -3.52
CA VAL A 137 12.96 -15.95 -4.50
C VAL A 137 12.72 -15.44 -5.93
N LEU A 138 11.57 -14.83 -6.20
CA LEU A 138 11.26 -14.24 -7.50
C LEU A 138 12.25 -13.13 -7.84
N GLY A 139 12.60 -12.26 -6.89
CA GLY A 139 13.58 -11.19 -7.05
C GLY A 139 14.98 -11.71 -7.39
N ILE A 140 15.42 -12.81 -6.76
CA ILE A 140 16.70 -13.46 -7.08
C ILE A 140 16.67 -14.03 -8.50
N ILE A 141 15.63 -14.78 -8.86
CA ILE A 141 15.46 -15.33 -10.22
C ILE A 141 15.50 -14.20 -11.24
N PHE A 142 14.77 -13.11 -10.97
CA PHE A 142 14.68 -11.96 -11.85
C PHE A 142 16.04 -11.26 -12.04
N TYR A 143 16.78 -11.03 -10.96
CA TYR A 143 18.11 -10.42 -11.02
C TYR A 143 19.12 -11.30 -11.77
N VAL A 144 19.17 -12.60 -11.45
CA VAL A 144 20.07 -13.55 -12.11
C VAL A 144 19.75 -13.63 -13.61
N SER A 145 18.47 -13.70 -13.97
CA SER A 145 18.00 -13.67 -15.35
C SER A 145 18.40 -12.38 -16.06
N ALA A 146 18.27 -11.22 -15.42
CA ALA A 146 18.67 -9.93 -16.01
C ALA A 146 20.18 -9.88 -16.30
N VAL A 147 21.01 -10.35 -15.37
CA VAL A 147 22.46 -10.47 -15.58
C VAL A 147 22.76 -11.44 -16.74
N LEU A 148 22.07 -12.58 -16.78
CA LEU A 148 22.29 -13.61 -17.79
C LEU A 148 21.99 -13.10 -19.21
N VAL A 149 20.81 -12.52 -19.46
CA VAL A 149 20.46 -12.01 -20.80
C VAL A 149 21.33 -10.82 -21.22
N THR A 150 21.76 -9.99 -20.25
CA THR A 150 22.72 -8.91 -20.52
C THR A 150 24.03 -9.48 -21.07
N LYS A 151 24.50 -10.59 -20.50
CA LYS A 151 25.74 -11.24 -20.92
C LYS A 151 25.59 -12.04 -22.21
N LEU A 152 24.45 -12.69 -22.42
CA LEU A 152 24.20 -13.54 -23.57
C LEU A 152 23.86 -12.75 -24.84
N PHE A 153 23.02 -11.72 -24.72
CA PHE A 153 22.45 -11.02 -25.86
C PHE A 153 22.93 -9.57 -25.96
N GLY A 154 23.14 -8.89 -24.83
CA GLY A 154 23.47 -7.45 -24.77
C GLY A 154 24.82 -7.04 -25.36
N THR A 155 25.73 -7.99 -25.61
CA THR A 155 27.03 -7.72 -26.23
C THR A 155 26.99 -7.74 -27.76
N HIS A 156 25.86 -8.15 -28.36
CA HIS A 156 25.69 -8.15 -29.80
C HIS A 156 25.59 -6.72 -30.36
N SER A 157 26.00 -6.53 -31.62
CA SER A 157 25.98 -5.22 -32.29
C SER A 157 24.59 -4.82 -32.82
N ASP A 158 23.61 -5.72 -32.71
CA ASP A 158 22.24 -5.45 -33.16
C ASP A 158 21.59 -4.37 -32.27
N PRO A 159 20.99 -3.31 -32.85
CA PRO A 159 20.38 -2.23 -32.08
C PRO A 159 19.32 -2.70 -31.08
N ASN A 160 18.49 -3.68 -31.46
CA ASN A 160 17.44 -4.18 -30.58
C ASN A 160 18.04 -4.94 -29.39
N MET A 161 19.10 -5.73 -29.63
CA MET A 161 19.80 -6.43 -28.54
C MET A 161 20.45 -5.47 -27.54
N GLN A 162 20.98 -4.34 -28.01
CA GLN A 162 21.54 -3.31 -27.12
C GLN A 162 20.44 -2.54 -26.37
N GLU A 163 19.33 -2.25 -27.03
CA GLU A 163 18.18 -1.58 -26.40
C GLU A 163 17.57 -2.43 -25.29
N TRP A 164 17.32 -3.71 -25.57
CA TRP A 164 16.65 -4.62 -24.64
C TRP A 164 17.60 -5.21 -23.61
N PHE A 165 18.83 -5.54 -23.98
CA PHE A 165 19.75 -6.31 -23.14
C PHE A 165 21.10 -5.63 -22.89
N GLY A 166 21.35 -4.42 -23.39
CA GLY A 166 22.66 -3.76 -23.30
C GLY A 166 23.09 -3.36 -21.88
N SER A 167 22.15 -3.28 -20.94
CA SER A 167 22.43 -3.04 -19.53
C SER A 167 21.57 -3.93 -18.63
N ILE A 168 21.98 -4.12 -17.37
CA ILE A 168 21.19 -4.87 -16.39
C ILE A 168 19.80 -4.24 -16.20
N GLY A 169 19.70 -2.90 -16.25
CA GLY A 169 18.44 -2.18 -16.13
C GLY A 169 17.52 -2.39 -17.33
N SER A 170 18.06 -2.31 -18.54
CA SER A 170 17.34 -2.61 -19.78
C SER A 170 16.82 -4.05 -19.76
N SER A 171 17.71 -5.00 -19.43
CA SER A 171 17.37 -6.42 -19.32
C SER A 171 16.28 -6.68 -18.29
N ALA A 172 16.37 -6.03 -17.11
CA ALA A 172 15.34 -6.13 -16.08
C ALA A 172 13.99 -5.59 -16.58
N TYR A 173 13.97 -4.48 -17.32
CA TYR A 173 12.75 -3.93 -17.89
C TYR A 173 12.15 -4.86 -18.98
N THR A 174 12.97 -5.37 -19.90
CA THR A 174 12.51 -6.32 -20.92
C THR A 174 12.01 -7.63 -20.30
N LEU A 175 12.69 -8.15 -19.27
CA LEU A 175 12.21 -9.34 -18.56
C LEU A 175 10.93 -9.07 -17.77
N PHE A 176 10.69 -7.84 -17.32
CA PHE A 176 9.42 -7.44 -16.70
C PHE A 176 8.29 -7.49 -17.73
N GLN A 177 8.52 -6.93 -18.92
CA GLN A 177 7.58 -7.00 -20.05
C GLN A 177 7.28 -8.46 -20.43
N VAL A 178 8.31 -9.31 -20.55
CA VAL A 178 8.17 -10.74 -20.82
C VAL A 178 7.40 -11.45 -19.71
N MET A 179 7.65 -11.15 -18.44
CA MET A 179 6.91 -11.70 -17.30
C MET A 179 5.41 -11.34 -17.34
N THR A 180 5.07 -10.13 -17.82
CA THR A 180 3.66 -9.72 -18.05
C THR A 180 3.03 -10.32 -19.30
N LEU A 181 3.78 -11.17 -20.04
CA LEU A 181 3.40 -11.76 -21.32
C LEU A 181 3.09 -10.73 -22.42
N GLU A 182 3.51 -9.48 -22.24
CA GLU A 182 3.26 -8.40 -23.18
C GLU A 182 4.25 -8.53 -24.35
N SER A 183 3.71 -8.78 -25.55
CA SER A 183 4.49 -8.93 -26.79
C SER A 183 5.73 -9.83 -26.69
N TRP A 184 5.76 -10.78 -25.74
CA TRP A 184 6.98 -11.50 -25.38
C TRP A 184 7.55 -12.31 -26.55
N SER A 185 6.68 -12.95 -27.36
CA SER A 185 7.12 -13.76 -28.50
C SER A 185 7.43 -12.91 -29.72
N MET A 186 6.45 -12.17 -30.24
CA MET A 186 6.60 -11.40 -31.48
C MET A 186 7.52 -10.18 -31.33
N GLY A 187 7.51 -9.54 -30.17
CA GLY A 187 8.27 -8.32 -29.91
C GLY A 187 9.70 -8.56 -29.44
N ILE A 188 9.95 -9.65 -28.70
CA ILE A 188 11.26 -9.90 -28.08
C ILE A 188 11.88 -11.22 -28.55
N VAL A 189 11.25 -12.35 -28.26
CA VAL A 189 11.90 -13.68 -28.43
C VAL A 189 12.10 -14.05 -29.89
N ARG A 190 11.16 -13.81 -30.79
CA ARG A 190 11.31 -14.13 -32.22
C ARG A 190 12.42 -13.32 -32.88
N PRO A 191 12.49 -11.99 -32.75
CA PRO A 191 13.65 -11.23 -33.22
C PRO A 191 14.97 -11.71 -32.57
N THR A 192 14.94 -12.04 -31.28
CA THR A 192 16.12 -12.60 -30.60
C THR A 192 16.50 -13.97 -31.19
N MET A 193 15.54 -14.79 -31.63
CA MET A 193 15.79 -16.10 -32.26
C MET A 193 16.38 -16.01 -33.67
N GLU A 194 16.17 -14.90 -34.38
CA GLU A 194 16.82 -14.69 -35.69
C GLU A 194 18.34 -14.58 -35.56
N ILE A 195 18.82 -14.06 -34.43
CA ILE A 195 20.25 -13.93 -34.10
C ILE A 195 20.74 -15.12 -33.26
N PHE A 196 19.92 -15.52 -32.28
CA PHE A 196 20.22 -16.57 -31.29
C PHE A 196 19.12 -17.66 -31.32
N PRO A 197 19.21 -18.66 -32.23
CA PRO A 197 18.13 -19.62 -32.47
C PRO A 197 17.66 -20.40 -31.24
N TRP A 198 18.51 -20.57 -30.22
CA TRP A 198 18.22 -21.29 -28.98
C TRP A 198 17.76 -20.39 -27.83
N SER A 199 17.55 -19.09 -28.05
CA SER A 199 17.15 -18.15 -26.99
C SER A 199 15.82 -18.54 -26.31
N TRP A 200 14.93 -19.26 -26.99
CA TRP A 200 13.70 -19.81 -26.41
C TRP A 200 13.96 -20.74 -25.21
N VAL A 201 15.11 -21.41 -25.15
CA VAL A 201 15.52 -22.28 -24.04
C VAL A 201 15.70 -21.49 -22.75
N PHE A 202 16.00 -20.19 -22.84
CA PHE A 202 16.02 -19.30 -21.69
C PHE A 202 14.62 -18.71 -21.42
N PHE A 203 13.98 -18.12 -22.44
CA PHE A 203 12.76 -17.34 -22.23
C PHE A 203 11.55 -18.20 -21.84
N VAL A 204 11.39 -19.39 -22.42
CA VAL A 204 10.22 -20.25 -22.11
C VAL A 204 10.26 -20.74 -20.66
N PRO A 205 11.36 -21.31 -20.13
CA PRO A 205 11.44 -21.64 -18.71
C PRO A 205 11.31 -20.42 -17.79
N PHE A 206 11.90 -19.28 -18.16
CA PHE A 206 11.72 -18.04 -17.41
C PHE A 206 10.24 -17.66 -17.29
N ILE A 207 9.49 -17.69 -18.39
CA ILE A 207 8.05 -17.40 -18.40
C ILE A 207 7.29 -18.39 -17.52
N ILE A 208 7.54 -19.70 -17.66
CA ILE A 208 6.86 -20.73 -16.86
C ILE A 208 7.09 -20.50 -15.37
N ILE A 209 8.36 -20.32 -14.96
CA ILE A 209 8.73 -20.13 -13.56
C ILE A 209 8.12 -18.85 -12.99
N THR A 210 8.26 -17.73 -13.70
CA THR A 210 7.77 -16.43 -13.21
C THR A 210 6.24 -16.34 -13.22
N SER A 211 5.57 -16.87 -14.24
CA SER A 211 4.11 -16.90 -14.30
C SER A 211 3.54 -17.78 -13.19
N PHE A 212 4.15 -18.95 -12.94
CA PHE A 212 3.76 -19.83 -11.84
C PHE A 212 4.01 -19.18 -10.47
N ALA A 213 5.16 -18.52 -10.28
CA ALA A 213 5.47 -17.81 -9.04
C ALA A 213 4.49 -16.66 -8.77
N VAL A 214 4.15 -15.85 -9.78
CA VAL A 214 3.17 -14.75 -9.67
C VAL A 214 1.77 -15.29 -9.38
N LEU A 215 1.37 -16.40 -10.00
CA LEU A 215 0.09 -17.05 -9.73
C LEU A 215 0.03 -17.57 -8.28
N ASN A 216 1.09 -18.24 -7.81
CA ASN A 216 1.18 -18.70 -6.42
C ASN A 216 1.23 -17.55 -5.42
N LEU A 217 1.84 -16.42 -5.78
CA LEU A 217 1.77 -15.19 -5.01
C LEU A 217 0.30 -14.76 -4.89
N PHE A 218 -0.42 -14.64 -6.00
CA PHE A 218 -1.83 -14.22 -5.95
C PHE A 218 -2.72 -15.16 -5.14
N ILE A 219 -2.57 -16.48 -5.31
CA ILE A 219 -3.27 -17.48 -4.51
C ILE A 219 -2.90 -17.34 -3.02
N GLY A 220 -1.63 -17.14 -2.71
CA GLY A 220 -1.16 -16.92 -1.33
C GLY A 220 -1.83 -15.73 -0.66
N ILE A 221 -1.95 -14.58 -1.36
CA ILE A 221 -2.65 -13.39 -0.83
C ILE A 221 -4.12 -13.72 -0.54
N ILE A 222 -4.80 -14.40 -1.47
CA ILE A 222 -6.21 -14.72 -1.32
C ILE A 222 -6.42 -15.70 -0.17
N VAL A 223 -5.59 -16.74 -0.07
CA VAL A 223 -5.70 -17.74 0.99
C VAL A 223 -5.44 -17.10 2.37
N ASP A 224 -4.42 -16.26 2.49
CA ASP A 224 -4.11 -15.50 3.72
C ASP A 224 -5.29 -14.59 4.12
N ALA A 225 -5.85 -13.83 3.16
CA ALA A 225 -7.00 -12.98 3.40
C ALA A 225 -8.25 -13.78 3.83
N MET A 226 -8.52 -14.91 3.17
CA MET A 226 -9.65 -15.79 3.51
C MET A 226 -9.49 -16.44 4.88
N GLN A 227 -8.26 -16.81 5.26
CA GLN A 227 -7.96 -17.36 6.59
C GLN A 227 -8.20 -16.33 7.69
N ILE A 228 -7.76 -15.08 7.50
CA ILE A 228 -8.02 -13.99 8.44
C ILE A 228 -9.53 -13.78 8.63
N MET A 229 -10.30 -13.77 7.54
CA MET A 229 -11.76 -13.64 7.61
C MET A 229 -12.42 -14.81 8.37
N HIS A 230 -11.96 -16.04 8.14
CA HIS A 230 -12.50 -17.23 8.84
C HIS A 230 -12.19 -17.20 10.34
N GLU A 231 -10.98 -16.78 10.72
CA GLU A 231 -10.61 -16.62 12.13
C GLU A 231 -11.43 -15.52 12.83
N GLU A 232 -11.78 -14.43 12.12
CA GLU A 232 -12.66 -13.40 12.65
C GLU A 232 -14.09 -13.91 12.83
N GLU A 233 -14.62 -14.70 11.90
CA GLU A 233 -15.94 -15.36 12.02
C GLU A 233 -15.97 -16.37 13.17
N ASP A 234 -14.92 -17.17 13.35
CA ASP A 234 -14.85 -18.16 14.43
C ASP A 234 -14.72 -17.51 15.81
N LYS A 235 -14.06 -16.35 15.90
CA LYS A 235 -14.03 -15.52 17.14
C LYS A 235 -15.35 -14.81 17.40
N ALA A 236 -16.12 -14.50 16.36
CA ALA A 236 -17.43 -13.83 16.46
C ALA A 236 -18.58 -14.79 16.79
N LYS A 237 -18.41 -16.10 16.57
CA LYS A 237 -19.32 -17.11 17.10
C LYS A 237 -19.20 -17.07 18.64
N PRO A 238 -20.31 -16.90 19.39
CA PRO A 238 -20.25 -17.07 20.84
C PRO A 238 -19.64 -18.44 21.10
N ALA A 239 -18.62 -18.49 21.95
CA ALA A 239 -17.97 -19.73 22.37
C ALA A 239 -19.04 -20.80 22.49
N HIS A 240 -18.93 -21.88 21.69
CA HIS A 240 -19.87 -22.99 21.77
C HIS A 240 -20.07 -23.28 23.25
N ALA A 241 -21.29 -23.03 23.76
CA ALA A 241 -21.56 -23.18 25.18
C ALA A 241 -20.97 -24.52 25.61
N THR A 242 -19.96 -24.46 26.47
CA THR A 242 -19.19 -25.64 26.82
C THR A 242 -20.17 -26.65 27.41
N GLN A 243 -19.91 -27.94 27.28
CA GLN A 243 -20.81 -28.94 27.87
C GLN A 243 -21.02 -28.68 29.38
N GLU A 244 -20.00 -28.12 30.05
CA GLU A 244 -20.05 -27.60 31.42
C GLU A 244 -20.99 -26.40 31.60
N ASP A 245 -21.01 -25.43 30.68
CA ASP A 245 -21.91 -24.28 30.72
C ASP A 245 -23.37 -24.71 30.56
N ILE A 246 -23.63 -25.67 29.66
CA ILE A 246 -24.96 -26.26 29.44
C ILE A 246 -25.42 -26.99 30.71
N HIS A 247 -24.54 -27.78 31.34
CA HIS A 247 -24.86 -28.47 32.60
C HIS A 247 -25.06 -27.50 33.76
N MET A 248 -24.30 -26.41 33.84
CA MET A 248 -24.48 -25.38 34.87
C MET A 248 -25.83 -24.69 34.70
N LEU A 249 -26.22 -24.33 33.47
CA LEU A 249 -27.53 -23.75 33.17
C LEU A 249 -28.67 -24.70 33.51
N GLN A 250 -28.56 -25.99 33.17
CA GLN A 250 -29.57 -26.99 33.55
C GLN A 250 -29.78 -27.06 35.06
N ARG A 251 -28.69 -27.09 35.85
CA ARG A 251 -28.78 -27.09 37.32
C ARG A 251 -29.41 -25.81 37.86
N GLN A 252 -29.09 -24.65 37.29
CA GLN A 252 -29.70 -23.38 37.71
C GLN A 252 -31.20 -23.34 37.41
N ILE A 253 -31.62 -23.85 36.24
CA ILE A 253 -33.03 -23.95 35.88
C ILE A 253 -33.75 -24.89 36.86
N GLU A 254 -33.19 -26.07 37.13
CA GLU A 254 -33.76 -27.05 38.05
C GLU A 254 -33.88 -26.50 39.49
N HIS A 255 -32.88 -25.73 39.93
CA HIS A 255 -32.93 -25.04 41.21
C HIS A 255 -34.03 -23.96 41.25
N LEU A 256 -34.22 -23.20 40.17
CA LEU A 256 -35.27 -22.19 40.10
C LEU A 256 -36.67 -22.82 40.07
N THR A 257 -36.89 -23.91 39.32
CA THR A 257 -38.18 -24.62 39.33
C THR A 257 -38.54 -25.15 40.72
N THR A 258 -37.57 -25.73 41.43
CA THR A 258 -37.80 -26.21 42.81
C THR A 258 -38.13 -25.09 43.78
N LEU A 259 -37.47 -23.92 43.68
CA LEU A 259 -37.82 -22.74 44.48
C LEU A 259 -39.24 -22.21 44.17
N VAL A 260 -39.63 -22.20 42.90
CA VAL A 260 -40.98 -21.78 42.48
C VAL A 260 -42.04 -22.75 43.02
N GLU A 261 -41.81 -24.07 42.96
CA GLU A 261 -42.72 -25.06 43.55
C GLU A 261 -42.83 -24.91 45.07
N GLN A 262 -41.72 -24.67 45.76
CA GLN A 262 -41.73 -24.41 47.21
C GLN A 262 -42.50 -23.15 47.58
N GLN A 263 -42.38 -22.07 46.78
CA GLN A 263 -43.20 -20.88 47.00
C GLN A 263 -44.68 -21.13 46.73
N LYS A 264 -45.01 -21.87 45.67
CA LYS A 264 -46.39 -22.23 45.35
C LYS A 264 -47.04 -23.06 46.46
N ASN A 265 -46.30 -24.02 47.02
CA ASN A 265 -46.77 -24.86 48.13
C ASN A 265 -46.86 -24.11 49.48
N LYS A 266 -46.15 -22.99 49.65
CA LYS A 266 -46.30 -22.10 50.82
C LYS A 266 -47.44 -21.10 50.69
N ALA A 267 -47.95 -20.89 49.48
CA ALA A 267 -49.02 -19.95 49.16
C ALA A 267 -50.40 -20.63 48.99
N SER A 268 -50.47 -21.97 49.11
CA SER A 268 -51.70 -22.77 49.25
C SER A 268 -51.87 -23.22 50.70
#